data_AF-A0A8T9Q3W2-F1
#
_entry.id   AF-A0A8T9Q3W2-F1
#
_cell.length_a   1.000
_cell.length_b   1.000
_cell.length_c   1.000
_cell.angle_alpha   90.00
_cell.angle_beta   90.00
_cell.angle_gamma   90.00
#
_symmetry.space_group_name_H-M   'P 1'
#
loop_
_entity.id
_entity.type
_entity.pdbx_description
1 polymer ?
#
loop_
_entity_poly.entity_id
_entity_poly.type
_entity_poly.pdbx_seq_one_letter_code
_entity_poly.pdbx_strand_id
1 'polypeptide(L)' 'MERHLRGLLEQDYIKCFYPDPDTELAYEVTSFGALVRDCYFLATKPGLLAHNTR' A
#
# COMPACT_ATOMS: atom_id res chain seq x y z
N MET A 1 -4.57 6.57 -10.19
CA MET A 1 -4.44 6.16 -8.77
C MET A 1 -3.31 5.14 -8.58
N GLU A 2 -3.26 4.05 -9.33
CA GLU A 2 -2.27 2.97 -9.15
C GLU A 2 -0.80 3.40 -9.17
N ARG A 3 -0.42 4.36 -10.02
CA ARG A 3 0.96 4.89 -10.07
C ARG A 3 1.38 5.59 -8.77
N HIS A 4 0.43 6.21 -8.07
CA HIS A 4 0.69 6.89 -6.80
C HIS A 4 0.78 5.89 -5.65
N LEU A 5 -0.13 4.91 -5.60
CA LEU A 5 -0.12 3.83 -4.61
C LEU A 5 1.16 3.01 -4.67
N ARG A 6 1.64 2.68 -5.89
CA ARG A 6 2.92 2.02 -6.08
C ARG A 6 4.09 2.79 -5.46
N GLY A 7 4.17 4.10 -5.68
CA GLY A 7 5.23 4.91 -5.07
C GLY A 7 5.18 4.90 -3.54
N LEU A 8 3.98 4.87 -2.95
CA LEU A 8 3.81 4.77 -1.51
C LEU A 8 4.19 3.39 -0.96
N LEU A 9 3.91 2.31 -1.70
CA LEU A 9 4.30 0.94 -1.34
C LEU A 9 5.81 0.72 -1.45
N GLU A 10 6.43 1.23 -2.52
CA GLU A 10 7.90 1.20 -2.71
C GLU A 10 8.65 1.93 -1.59
N GLN A 11 8.01 2.92 -0.95
CA GLN A 11 8.55 3.68 0.17
C GLN A 11 8.16 3.12 1.55
N ASP A 12 7.45 1.99 1.60
CA ASP A 12 6.90 1.39 2.83
C ASP A 12 5.96 2.35 3.60
N TYR A 13 5.35 3.33 2.92
CA TYR A 13 4.46 4.33 3.52
C TYR A 13 3.02 3.82 3.69
N ILE A 14 2.64 2.83 2.89
CA ILE A 14 1.38 2.12 3.03
C ILE A 14 1.64 0.62 2.92
N LYS A 15 0.76 -0.18 3.52
CA LYS A 15 0.70 -1.63 3.38
C LYS A 15 -0.59 -2.06 2.69
N CYS A 16 -0.52 -3.20 2.03
CA CYS A 16 -1.62 -3.77 1.24
C CYS A 16 -2.15 -5.02 1.95
N PHE A 17 -3.47 -5.17 2.00
CA PHE A 17 -4.15 -6.30 2.62
C PHE A 17 -5.23 -6.86 1.70
N TYR A 18 -5.27 -8.18 1.55
CA TYR A 18 -6.21 -8.90 0.71
C TYR A 18 -6.18 -10.39 1.06
N PRO A 19 -7.31 -11.11 1.04
CA PRO A 19 -8.67 -10.67 0.69
C PRO A 19 -9.42 -9.96 1.81
N ASP A 20 -8.85 -9.95 3.00
CA ASP A 20 -9.38 -9.35 4.22
C ASP A 20 -8.38 -8.37 4.83
N PRO A 21 -8.79 -7.54 5.80
CA PRO A 21 -7.93 -6.53 6.42
C PRO A 21 -6.79 -7.08 7.30
N ASP A 22 -6.80 -8.38 7.60
CA ASP A 22 -5.84 -9.03 8.50
C ASP A 22 -4.74 -9.79 7.73
N THR A 23 -4.93 -10.02 6.43
CA THR A 23 -4.00 -10.72 5.55
C THR A 23 -3.13 -9.73 4.77
N GLU A 24 -1.90 -9.49 5.25
CA GLU A 24 -0.93 -8.64 4.57
C GLU A 24 -0.47 -9.28 3.25
N LEU A 25 -0.68 -8.58 2.14
CA LEU A 25 -0.22 -8.97 0.82
C LEU A 25 1.13 -8.29 0.56
N ALA A 26 2.18 -9.09 0.39
CA ALA A 26 3.48 -8.58 -0.01
C ALA A 26 3.36 -7.86 -1.36
N TYR A 27 3.91 -6.64 -1.43
CA TYR A 27 3.89 -5.88 -2.67
C TYR A 27 4.74 -6.58 -3.73
N GLU A 28 4.08 -7.09 -4.77
CA GLU A 28 4.73 -7.70 -5.92
C GLU A 28 4.32 -6.96 -7.21
N VAL A 29 5.29 -6.32 -7.86
CA VAL A 29 5.08 -5.41 -9.00
C VAL A 29 4.32 -6.07 -10.16
N THR A 30 4.55 -7.37 -10.39
CA THR A 30 3.92 -8.16 -11.46
C THR A 30 2.43 -8.44 -11.22
N SER A 31 2.02 -8.51 -9.96
CA SER A 31 0.67 -8.92 -9.54
C SER A 31 -0.20 -7.74 -9.11
N PHE A 32 0.44 -6.59 -8.84
CA PHE A 32 -0.19 -5.41 -8.26
C PHE A 32 -1.37 -4.88 -9.08
N GLY A 33 -1.22 -4.72 -10.41
CA GLY A 33 -2.27 -4.13 -11.24
C GLY A 33 -3.57 -4.94 -11.31
N ALA A 34 -3.52 -6.24 -11.02
CA ALA A 34 -4.70 -7.11 -11.09
C ALA A 34 -5.54 -7.07 -9.81
N LEU A 35 -4.92 -6.87 -8.64
CA LEU A 35 -5.58 -6.98 -7.34
C LEU A 35 -5.75 -5.63 -6.61
N VAL A 36 -4.97 -4.60 -6.98
CA VAL A 36 -4.90 -3.29 -6.30
C VAL A 36 -6.26 -2.63 -6.04
N ARG A 37 -7.27 -2.89 -6.88
CA ARG A 37 -8.60 -2.28 -6.75
C ARG A 37 -9.44 -2.92 -5.64
N ASP A 38 -9.18 -4.17 -5.31
CA ASP A 38 -9.91 -4.94 -4.30
C ASP A 38 -9.13 -5.04 -2.98
N CYS A 39 -7.91 -4.49 -2.94
CA CYS A 39 -7.09 -4.46 -1.76
C CYS A 39 -7.50 -3.36 -0.77
N TYR A 40 -7.30 -3.65 0.51
CA TYR A 40 -7.32 -2.67 1.59
C TYR A 40 -5.92 -2.07 1.76
N PHE A 41 -5.86 -0.77 2.06
CA PHE A 41 -4.59 -0.08 2.29
C PHE A 41 -4.59 0.58 3.66
N LEU A 42 -3.50 0.40 4.40
CA LEU A 42 -3.27 1.07 5.68
C LEU A 42 -1.99 1.88 5.63
N ALA A 43 -2.03 3.10 6.15
CA ALA A 43 -0.84 3.92 6.30
C ALA A 43 0.05 3.37 7.41
N THR A 44 1.35 3.27 7.13
CA THR A 44 2.33 2.84 8.11
C THR A 44 2.76 4.02 8.98
N LYS A 45 3.42 3.73 10.10
CA LYS A 45 4.03 4.76 10.96
C LYS A 45 4.94 5.73 10.17
N PRO A 46 5.89 5.28 9.32
CA PRO A 46 6.71 6.20 8.53
C PRO A 46 5.87 6.99 7.50
N GLY A 47 4.86 6.38 6.87
CA GLY A 47 3.97 7.10 5.94
C GLY A 47 3.17 8.21 6.62
N LEU A 48 2.63 7.94 7.82
CA LEU A 48 1.94 8.95 8.63
C LEU A 48 2.88 10.07 9.09
N LEU A 49 4.09 9.72 9.52
CA LEU A 49 5.10 10.73 9.89
C LEU A 49 5.44 11.62 8.69
N ALA A 50 5.76 11.04 7.53
CA ALA A 50 6.09 11.79 6.31
C ALA A 50 4.95 12.68 5.80
N HIS A 51 3.70 12.26 6.01
CA HIS A 51 2.52 13.07 5.71
C HIS A 51 2.36 14.23 6.70
N ASN A 52 2.54 13.98 8.00
CA ASN A 52 2.28 14.95 9.06
C ASN A 52 3.41 15.95 9.28
N THR A 53 4.62 15.66 8.79
CA THR A 53 5.76 16.58 8.85
C THR A 53 5.87 17.52 7.65
N ARG A 54 4.86 17.53 6.77
CA ARG A 54 4.75 18.48 5.65
C ARG A 54 4.12 19.81 6.04
#